data_AF-A0ABC9NWL5-F1
#
_entry.id   AF-A0ABC9NWL5-F1
#
_cell.length_a   1.000
_cell.length_b   1.000
_cell.length_c   1.000
_cell.angle_alpha   90.00
_cell.angle_beta   90.00
_cell.angle_gamma   90.00
#
_symmetry.space_group_name_H-M   'P 1'
#
loop_
_entity.id
_entity.type
_entity.pdbx_description
1 polymer ?
#
loop_
_entity_poly.entity_id
_entity_poly.type
_entity_poly.pdbx_seq_one_letter_code
_entity_poly.pdbx_strand_id
1 'polypeptide(L)'
;MGTKIEIEKNLPLKSNDLEELFNKHIAAYGWKNEIKEKVVQEEGVEDDAGDEETYRTSLRRQRDKILYTGGFRRLQDKTQVISATSSGDHRTRLTHTLEVEQIAVSIANALKLNVDLVSAIALGHDVGHTPFGHAAERKLSKLLEKEGQFHHPIQSIRYLWEKYGSKIDPEIYEGILLHDSDMFKIDKKKVQNQFNYLKKSDNESVEFEEWVKVDEWINSFPSTLEAQVVIWADKIAYITHDLEDFLGCSAYANLENSDATIEKQLCSILNDLIFKKNIDSLKDFESRDLIRSIIRNLIVSSVETINKINNLQQVNVKRETENRQSSSNSNSKNKVYLDSLIINFSKEYRDKYYDLRKFLDDYYILSPEVQKNDAKAEVIVEWLFNKLRDKHKLLPLKIRNEIDNAIIEAAYEDKYLSKIVNDIYKEKTKEQRRISQLISKINDIKEESIKAKTKKSQTKQQQISEEKSYDNLEKKVVSRKVACYIATMSDTYAENMYRDLIGSSVDFNL
;
A
#
# COMPACT_ATOMS: atom_id res chain seq x y z
N MET A 1 -44.85 8.19 23.20
CA MET A 1 -44.55 9.64 23.15
C MET A 1 -43.33 9.80 22.27
N GLY A 2 -43.54 10.24 21.03
CA GLY A 2 -42.47 10.41 20.07
C GLY A 2 -41.57 11.57 20.49
N THR A 3 -40.30 11.27 20.74
CA THR A 3 -39.24 12.26 20.83
C THR A 3 -39.21 13.00 19.49
N LYS A 4 -39.73 14.23 19.47
CA LYS A 4 -39.39 15.19 18.44
C LYS A 4 -37.86 15.25 18.42
N ILE A 5 -37.26 14.74 17.36
CA ILE A 5 -35.86 15.03 17.06
C ILE A 5 -35.83 16.56 16.94
N GLU A 6 -35.11 17.23 17.83
CA GLU A 6 -34.75 18.64 17.69
C GLU A 6 -33.97 18.78 16.38
N ILE A 7 -34.69 18.99 15.28
CA ILE A 7 -34.13 19.47 14.02
C ILE A 7 -33.97 20.99 14.20
N GLU A 8 -33.13 21.39 15.15
CA GLU A 8 -32.69 22.79 15.36
C GLU A 8 -31.20 22.95 15.00
N LYS A 9 -30.71 22.15 14.05
CA LYS A 9 -29.52 22.51 13.27
C LYS A 9 -29.96 22.93 11.87
N ASN A 10 -29.60 24.15 11.48
CA ASN A 10 -29.88 24.74 10.17
C ASN A 10 -29.40 23.79 9.06
N LEU A 11 -30.34 23.18 8.33
CA LEU A 11 -30.01 22.43 7.11
C LEU A 11 -29.65 23.42 5.98
N PRO A 12 -28.68 23.09 5.12
CA PRO A 12 -27.84 21.88 5.13
C PRO A 12 -26.76 21.87 6.23
N LEU A 13 -26.47 20.68 6.79
CA LEU A 13 -25.39 20.52 7.78
C LEU A 13 -24.03 20.79 7.14
N LYS A 14 -23.29 21.74 7.71
CA LYS A 14 -21.93 22.10 7.29
C LYS A 14 -20.90 21.06 7.74
N SER A 15 -19.68 21.15 7.21
CA SER A 15 -18.57 20.26 7.60
C SER A 15 -18.41 20.16 9.13
N ASN A 16 -18.39 21.28 9.85
CA ASN A 16 -18.23 21.29 11.31
C ASN A 16 -19.41 20.66 12.04
N ASP A 17 -20.64 20.86 11.54
CA ASP A 17 -21.84 20.24 12.11
C ASP A 17 -21.81 18.72 11.97
N LEU A 18 -21.32 18.24 10.82
CA LEU A 18 -21.12 16.82 10.56
C LEU A 18 -20.03 16.24 11.47
N GLU A 19 -18.89 16.92 11.63
CA GLU A 19 -17.84 16.45 12.54
C GLU A 19 -18.35 16.32 13.98
N GLU A 20 -19.07 17.32 14.48
CA GLU A 20 -19.65 17.28 15.83
C GLU A 20 -20.66 16.13 15.96
N LEU A 21 -21.52 15.94 14.96
CA LEU A 21 -22.52 14.87 14.93
C LEU A 21 -21.85 13.49 14.93
N PHE A 22 -20.83 13.28 14.10
CA PHE A 22 -20.16 11.99 13.97
C PHE A 22 -19.31 11.68 15.23
N ASN A 23 -18.56 12.66 15.74
CA ASN A 23 -17.75 12.50 16.96
C ASN A 23 -18.57 12.12 18.21
N LYS A 24 -19.84 12.56 18.29
CA LYS A 24 -20.76 12.15 19.37
C LYS A 24 -21.11 10.65 19.34
N HIS A 25 -21.07 10.02 18.16
CA HIS A 25 -21.42 8.61 17.99
C HIS A 25 -20.20 7.67 18.06
N ILE A 26 -18.99 8.22 18.00
CA ILE A 26 -17.73 7.47 18.12
C ILE A 26 -17.42 7.19 19.60
N ALA A 27 -17.08 5.95 19.91
CA ALA A 27 -16.67 5.51 21.25
C ALA A 27 -15.37 6.18 21.70
N ALA A 28 -15.06 6.09 23.01
CA ALA A 28 -13.87 6.73 23.60
C ALA A 28 -12.54 6.16 23.05
N TYR A 29 -12.56 4.91 22.60
CA TYR A 29 -11.44 4.21 21.97
C TYR A 29 -11.37 4.39 20.44
N GLY A 30 -12.33 5.09 19.83
CA GLY A 30 -12.33 5.35 18.40
C GLY A 30 -11.68 6.69 18.08
N TRP A 31 -11.14 6.82 16.88
CA TRP A 31 -10.48 8.05 16.44
C TRP A 31 -11.51 9.16 16.17
N LYS A 32 -11.27 10.35 16.71
CA LYS A 32 -12.13 11.52 16.55
C LYS A 32 -11.34 12.64 15.93
N ASN A 33 -11.93 13.32 14.95
CA ASN A 33 -11.32 14.51 14.38
C ASN A 33 -11.52 15.66 15.37
N GLU A 34 -10.46 16.29 15.87
CA GLU A 34 -10.60 17.48 16.69
C GLU A 34 -11.07 18.65 15.80
N ILE A 35 -12.22 19.24 16.13
CA ILE A 35 -12.68 20.45 15.46
C ILE A 35 -11.70 21.56 15.85
N LYS A 36 -10.85 21.99 14.92
CA LYS A 36 -10.06 23.21 15.11
C LYS A 36 -11.03 24.37 15.27
N GLU A 37 -11.17 24.91 16.48
CA GLU A 37 -11.93 26.15 16.70
C GLU A 37 -11.30 27.23 15.80
N LYS A 38 -12.11 27.79 14.88
CA LYS A 38 -11.71 29.00 14.18
C LYS A 38 -11.55 30.08 15.24
N VAL A 39 -10.32 30.48 15.56
CA VAL A 39 -10.09 31.81 16.13
C VAL A 39 -10.62 32.77 15.07
N VAL A 40 -11.74 33.40 15.35
CA VAL A 40 -12.26 34.51 14.55
C VAL A 40 -11.24 35.63 14.69
N GLN A 41 -10.28 35.69 13.76
CA GLN A 41 -9.54 36.91 13.53
C GLN A 41 -10.48 37.82 12.75
N GLU A 42 -11.02 38.81 13.45
CA GLU A 42 -11.54 40.01 12.80
C GLU A 42 -10.42 40.61 11.93
N GLU A 43 -10.80 41.00 10.72
CA GLU A 43 -10.00 41.78 9.74
C GLU A 43 -9.02 40.99 8.84
N GLY A 44 -9.54 40.60 7.66
CA GLY A 44 -8.93 41.08 6.41
C GLY A 44 -7.70 40.39 5.85
N VAL A 45 -7.48 39.09 6.12
CA VAL A 45 -6.50 38.28 5.38
C VAL A 45 -7.19 37.07 4.76
N GLU A 46 -7.42 37.14 3.44
CA GLU A 46 -7.84 35.99 2.64
C GLU A 46 -6.68 34.98 2.58
N ASP A 47 -6.73 33.96 3.42
CA ASP A 47 -5.96 32.73 3.22
C ASP A 47 -6.56 32.00 2.00
N ASP A 48 -5.91 32.10 0.85
CA ASP A 48 -6.31 31.52 -0.44
C ASP A 48 -6.09 29.98 -0.51
N ALA A 49 -6.38 29.29 0.60
CA ALA A 49 -6.24 27.84 0.74
C ALA A 49 -7.54 27.20 1.26
N GLY A 50 -8.61 27.28 0.46
CA GLY A 50 -9.63 26.22 0.39
C GLY A 50 -10.76 26.24 1.44
N ASP A 51 -11.26 27.41 1.79
CA ASP A 51 -12.44 27.59 2.67
C ASP A 51 -13.78 27.47 1.90
N GLU A 52 -13.87 26.61 0.88
CA GLU A 52 -15.15 26.24 0.27
C GLU A 52 -15.87 25.22 1.17
N GLU A 53 -17.11 25.53 1.57
CA GLU A 53 -17.97 24.59 2.29
C GLU A 53 -18.25 23.35 1.43
N THR A 54 -18.03 22.15 1.98
CA THR A 54 -18.02 20.88 1.22
C THR A 54 -19.07 19.87 1.68
N TYR A 55 -19.87 20.19 2.71
CA TYR A 55 -20.94 19.33 3.24
C TYR A 55 -20.48 17.88 3.54
N ARG A 56 -19.22 17.71 3.94
CA ARG A 56 -18.55 16.44 4.22
C ARG A 56 -17.57 16.62 5.38
N THR A 57 -17.41 15.58 6.19
CA THR A 57 -16.35 15.51 7.22
C THR A 57 -14.96 15.55 6.56
N SER A 58 -13.94 15.95 7.31
CA SER A 58 -12.56 16.05 6.83
C SER A 58 -12.07 14.71 6.24
N LEU A 59 -12.24 13.63 6.99
CA LEU A 59 -11.84 12.29 6.57
C LEU A 59 -12.61 11.81 5.33
N ARG A 60 -13.90 12.14 5.20
CA ARG A 60 -14.67 11.81 4.00
C ARG A 60 -14.11 12.49 2.76
N ARG A 61 -13.67 13.75 2.86
CA ARG A 61 -13.00 14.43 1.74
C ARG A 61 -11.69 13.74 1.37
N GLN A 62 -10.94 13.27 2.36
CA GLN A 62 -9.68 12.55 2.15
C GLN A 62 -9.90 11.17 1.51
N ARG A 63 -10.90 10.43 1.98
CA ARG A 63 -11.40 9.21 1.33
C ARG A 63 -11.74 9.46 -0.14
N ASP A 64 -12.52 10.50 -0.42
CA ASP A 64 -12.93 10.84 -1.79
C ASP A 64 -11.72 11.19 -2.68
N LYS A 65 -10.70 11.88 -2.13
CA LYS A 65 -9.43 12.12 -2.85
C LYS A 65 -8.77 10.81 -3.29
N ILE A 66 -8.73 9.81 -2.41
CA ILE A 66 -8.16 8.47 -2.69
C ILE A 66 -8.99 7.78 -3.79
N LEU A 67 -10.31 7.78 -3.65
CA LEU A 67 -11.25 7.20 -4.61
C LEU A 67 -11.08 7.76 -6.02
N TYR A 68 -10.86 9.08 -6.14
CA TYR A 68 -10.67 9.75 -7.44
C TYR A 68 -9.24 9.64 -8.01
N THR A 69 -8.36 8.86 -7.38
CA THR A 69 -7.01 8.65 -7.93
C THR A 69 -6.99 7.80 -9.19
N GLY A 70 -5.97 8.01 -10.02
CA GLY A 70 -5.70 7.11 -11.13
C GLY A 70 -5.22 5.75 -10.65
N GLY A 71 -4.53 5.68 -9.51
CA GLY A 71 -4.12 4.43 -8.85
C GLY A 71 -5.33 3.57 -8.51
N PHE A 72 -6.32 4.15 -7.83
CA PHE A 72 -7.57 3.45 -7.50
C PHE A 72 -8.30 2.95 -8.75
N ARG A 73 -8.48 3.79 -9.78
CA ARG A 73 -9.11 3.35 -11.04
C ARG A 73 -8.37 2.20 -11.73
N ARG A 74 -7.03 2.17 -11.66
CA ARG A 74 -6.24 1.10 -12.26
C ARG A 74 -6.34 -0.24 -11.54
N LEU A 75 -6.88 -0.27 -10.31
CA LEU A 75 -7.17 -1.53 -9.62
C LEU A 75 -8.21 -2.39 -10.39
N GLN A 76 -8.99 -1.78 -11.28
CA GLN A 76 -9.94 -2.49 -12.16
C GLN A 76 -9.25 -3.44 -13.14
N ASP A 77 -8.02 -3.15 -13.56
CA ASP A 77 -7.25 -3.94 -14.53
C ASP A 77 -6.00 -4.52 -13.86
N LYS A 78 -6.13 -4.94 -12.60
CA LYS A 78 -5.11 -5.64 -11.82
C LYS A 78 -5.71 -6.87 -11.17
N THR A 79 -5.11 -8.03 -11.42
CA THR A 79 -5.55 -9.30 -10.87
C THR A 79 -5.11 -9.44 -9.40
N GLN A 80 -5.87 -10.25 -8.66
CA GLN A 80 -5.57 -10.58 -7.26
C GLN A 80 -4.64 -11.80 -7.19
N VAL A 81 -5.09 -12.97 -7.66
CA VAL A 81 -4.31 -14.24 -7.65
C VAL A 81 -4.16 -14.87 -9.02
N ILE A 82 -5.26 -15.07 -9.79
CA ILE A 82 -5.21 -15.68 -11.12
C ILE A 82 -5.41 -14.62 -12.21
N SER A 83 -4.57 -14.69 -13.27
CA SER A 83 -4.74 -13.88 -14.47
C SER A 83 -6.04 -14.27 -15.19
N ALA A 84 -6.75 -13.27 -15.70
CA ALA A 84 -8.14 -13.24 -16.17
C ALA A 84 -8.58 -14.23 -17.28
N THR A 85 -7.94 -15.37 -17.47
CA THR A 85 -8.02 -16.14 -18.73
C THR A 85 -8.99 -17.32 -18.74
N SER A 86 -9.63 -17.72 -17.62
CA SER A 86 -10.35 -19.01 -17.58
C SER A 86 -11.89 -18.94 -17.46
N SER A 87 -12.50 -17.92 -16.83
CA SER A 87 -13.94 -17.97 -16.47
C SER A 87 -14.75 -16.68 -16.65
N GLY A 88 -14.17 -15.57 -17.11
CA GLY A 88 -14.91 -14.31 -17.37
C GLY A 88 -15.27 -13.50 -16.12
N ASP A 89 -15.81 -14.14 -15.08
CA ASP A 89 -16.14 -13.54 -13.78
C ASP A 89 -14.93 -13.55 -12.83
N HIS A 90 -13.91 -12.73 -13.11
CA HIS A 90 -12.71 -12.67 -12.27
C HIS A 90 -12.73 -11.44 -11.36
N ARG A 91 -12.35 -11.66 -10.09
CA ARG A 91 -12.14 -10.60 -9.11
C ARG A 91 -10.90 -9.79 -9.46
N THR A 92 -11.04 -8.49 -9.37
CA THR A 92 -9.95 -7.52 -9.58
C THR A 92 -9.54 -6.96 -8.22
N ARG A 93 -8.40 -6.28 -8.14
CA ARG A 93 -8.04 -5.55 -6.92
C ARG A 93 -9.07 -4.48 -6.55
N LEU A 94 -9.80 -3.94 -7.53
CA LEU A 94 -10.87 -2.99 -7.27
C LEU A 94 -12.02 -3.66 -6.51
N THR A 95 -12.48 -4.83 -6.95
CA THR A 95 -13.57 -5.55 -6.25
C THR A 95 -13.13 -5.97 -4.85
N HIS A 96 -11.91 -6.50 -4.70
CA HIS A 96 -11.31 -6.79 -3.40
C HIS A 96 -11.33 -5.56 -2.49
N THR A 97 -10.81 -4.43 -2.97
CA THR A 97 -10.75 -3.18 -2.19
C THR A 97 -12.13 -2.70 -1.75
N LEU A 98 -13.15 -2.83 -2.60
CA LEU A 98 -14.54 -2.47 -2.27
C LEU A 98 -15.15 -3.42 -1.22
N GLU A 99 -14.82 -4.71 -1.27
CA GLU A 99 -15.27 -5.68 -0.26
C GLU A 99 -14.57 -5.47 1.08
N VAL A 100 -13.27 -5.19 1.07
CA VAL A 100 -12.52 -4.79 2.27
C VAL A 100 -13.16 -3.57 2.91
N GLU A 101 -13.47 -2.53 2.13
CA GLU A 101 -14.15 -1.34 2.65
C GLU A 101 -15.54 -1.68 3.23
N GLN A 102 -16.35 -2.47 2.52
CA GLN A 102 -17.69 -2.86 2.97
C GLN A 102 -17.64 -3.65 4.29
N ILE A 103 -16.75 -4.64 4.40
CA ILE A 103 -16.55 -5.45 5.61
C ILE A 103 -16.06 -4.56 6.76
N ALA A 104 -15.06 -3.72 6.49
CA ALA A 104 -14.46 -2.85 7.49
C ALA A 104 -15.48 -1.84 8.03
N VAL A 105 -16.27 -1.20 7.17
CA VAL A 105 -17.36 -0.29 7.55
C VAL A 105 -18.41 -1.00 8.40
N SER A 106 -18.76 -2.25 8.07
CA SER A 106 -19.70 -3.04 8.87
C SER A 106 -19.17 -3.30 10.28
N ILE A 107 -17.90 -3.67 10.42
CA ILE A 107 -17.25 -3.90 11.72
C ILE A 107 -17.15 -2.58 12.51
N ALA A 108 -16.72 -1.50 11.85
CA ALA A 108 -16.56 -0.18 12.46
C ALA A 108 -17.86 0.35 13.06
N ASN A 109 -18.98 0.23 12.33
CA ASN A 109 -20.29 0.62 12.82
C ASN A 109 -20.71 -0.18 14.07
N ALA A 110 -20.50 -1.50 14.06
CA ALA A 110 -20.84 -2.34 15.20
C ALA A 110 -20.01 -2.01 16.46
N LEU A 111 -18.78 -1.53 16.25
CA LEU A 111 -17.85 -1.14 17.32
C LEU A 111 -17.87 0.37 17.62
N LYS A 112 -18.74 1.17 16.99
CA LYS A 112 -18.78 2.64 17.15
C LYS A 112 -17.43 3.32 16.88
N LEU A 113 -16.74 2.91 15.82
CA LEU A 113 -15.48 3.48 15.35
C LEU A 113 -15.71 4.50 14.23
N ASN A 114 -14.67 5.23 13.83
CA ASN A 114 -14.74 6.20 12.75
C ASN A 114 -14.80 5.54 11.37
N VAL A 115 -16.00 5.52 10.78
CA VAL A 115 -16.27 4.88 9.48
C VAL A 115 -15.52 5.56 8.33
N ASP A 116 -15.38 6.89 8.36
CA ASP A 116 -14.69 7.61 7.28
C ASP A 116 -13.18 7.33 7.30
N LEU A 117 -12.58 7.15 8.49
CA LEU A 117 -11.16 6.74 8.63
C LEU A 117 -10.95 5.31 8.12
N VAL A 118 -11.80 4.37 8.54
CA VAL A 118 -11.75 2.97 8.09
C VAL A 118 -11.87 2.88 6.58
N SER A 119 -12.83 3.61 6.00
CA SER A 119 -13.04 3.64 4.56
C SER A 119 -11.86 4.27 3.82
N ALA A 120 -11.28 5.37 4.32
CA ALA A 120 -10.11 5.99 3.71
C ALA A 120 -8.88 5.05 3.69
N ILE A 121 -8.61 4.36 4.80
CA ILE A 121 -7.52 3.37 4.89
C ILE A 121 -7.80 2.19 3.94
N ALA A 122 -9.02 1.64 3.97
CA ALA A 122 -9.42 0.52 3.11
C ALA A 122 -9.32 0.86 1.62
N LEU A 123 -9.79 2.02 1.16
CA LEU A 123 -9.66 2.39 -0.25
C LEU A 123 -8.21 2.72 -0.66
N GLY A 124 -7.36 3.06 0.31
CA GLY A 124 -5.97 3.43 0.10
C GLY A 124 -4.96 2.28 0.18
N HIS A 125 -5.30 1.15 0.80
CA HIS A 125 -4.30 0.11 1.13
C HIS A 125 -3.59 -0.44 -0.11
N ASP A 126 -4.35 -0.67 -1.18
CA ASP A 126 -3.91 -1.39 -2.38
C ASP A 126 -3.54 -0.49 -3.58
N VAL A 127 -3.63 0.84 -3.46
CA VAL A 127 -3.42 1.76 -4.61
C VAL A 127 -1.99 1.70 -5.20
N GLY A 128 -1.02 1.27 -4.40
CA GLY A 128 0.38 1.09 -4.77
C GLY A 128 0.74 -0.32 -5.25
N HIS A 129 -0.22 -1.24 -5.32
CA HIS A 129 0.04 -2.62 -5.70
C HIS A 129 0.62 -2.73 -7.12
N THR A 130 1.54 -3.65 -7.35
CA THR A 130 2.08 -3.94 -8.68
C THR A 130 1.06 -4.61 -9.60
N PRO A 131 1.22 -4.53 -10.94
CA PRO A 131 0.52 -5.42 -11.85
C PRO A 131 0.86 -6.89 -11.52
N PHE A 132 -0.03 -7.82 -11.80
CA PHE A 132 0.11 -9.25 -11.52
C PHE A 132 0.27 -9.61 -10.03
N GLY A 133 -0.19 -8.75 -9.13
CA GLY A 133 -0.21 -9.05 -7.70
C GLY A 133 1.18 -9.31 -7.10
N HIS A 134 1.25 -10.23 -6.13
CA HIS A 134 2.43 -10.46 -5.31
C HIS A 134 3.62 -11.04 -6.08
N ALA A 135 3.40 -11.69 -7.23
CA ALA A 135 4.48 -12.22 -8.06
C ALA A 135 5.42 -11.09 -8.52
N ALA A 136 4.85 -10.01 -9.03
CA ALA A 136 5.59 -8.84 -9.47
C ALA A 136 6.27 -8.12 -8.31
N GLU A 137 5.58 -7.99 -7.16
CA GLU A 137 6.14 -7.40 -5.95
C GLU A 137 7.39 -8.15 -5.49
N ARG A 138 7.31 -9.49 -5.36
CA ARG A 138 8.45 -10.34 -4.99
C ARG A 138 9.60 -10.20 -5.98
N LYS A 139 9.31 -10.13 -7.28
CA LYS A 139 10.34 -9.94 -8.31
C LYS A 139 11.01 -8.57 -8.21
N LEU A 140 10.25 -7.49 -8.11
CA LEU A 140 10.79 -6.14 -7.93
C LEU A 140 11.58 -6.01 -6.64
N SER A 141 11.12 -6.63 -5.56
CA SER A 141 11.82 -6.67 -4.28
C SER A 141 13.20 -7.31 -4.41
N LYS A 142 13.31 -8.46 -5.09
CA LYS A 142 14.61 -9.10 -5.42
C LYS A 142 15.50 -8.22 -6.29
N LEU A 143 14.94 -7.58 -7.32
CA LEU A 143 15.69 -6.73 -8.26
C LEU A 143 16.21 -5.44 -7.61
N LEU A 144 15.54 -4.97 -6.55
CA LEU A 144 15.86 -3.76 -5.79
C LEU A 144 16.47 -4.08 -4.42
N GLU A 145 17.01 -5.28 -4.20
CA GLU A 145 17.53 -5.72 -2.90
C GLU A 145 18.54 -4.71 -2.31
N LYS A 146 19.37 -4.09 -3.15
CA LYS A 146 20.38 -3.10 -2.74
C LYS A 146 19.83 -1.68 -2.62
N GLU A 147 18.68 -1.42 -3.24
CA GLU A 147 18.04 -0.13 -3.37
C GLU A 147 16.85 0.04 -2.41
N GLY A 148 16.60 -0.91 -1.51
CA GLY A 148 15.55 -0.83 -0.49
C GLY A 148 14.34 -1.74 -0.72
N GLN A 149 14.47 -2.75 -1.60
CA GLN A 149 13.38 -3.66 -1.94
C GLN A 149 12.15 -2.93 -2.50
N PHE A 150 11.04 -3.64 -2.62
CA PHE A 150 9.76 -3.10 -3.06
C PHE A 150 8.64 -3.77 -2.26
N HIS A 151 7.87 -2.95 -1.55
CA HIS A 151 6.66 -3.36 -0.85
C HIS A 151 5.48 -2.47 -1.26
N HIS A 152 4.34 -3.09 -1.53
CA HIS A 152 3.14 -2.38 -1.95
C HIS A 152 2.57 -1.38 -0.93
N PRO A 153 2.60 -1.58 0.41
CA PRO A 153 2.04 -0.62 1.36
C PRO A 153 2.84 0.69 1.35
N ILE A 154 4.17 0.56 1.25
CA ILE A 154 5.10 1.69 1.10
C ILE A 154 4.83 2.43 -0.21
N GLN A 155 4.58 1.69 -1.29
CA GLN A 155 4.26 2.29 -2.59
C GLN A 155 2.88 3.00 -2.57
N SER A 156 1.90 2.50 -1.81
CA SER A 156 0.60 3.14 -1.63
C SER A 156 0.75 4.52 -0.97
N ILE A 157 1.53 4.59 0.12
CA ILE A 157 1.85 5.87 0.78
C ILE A 157 2.61 6.80 -0.16
N ARG A 158 3.65 6.30 -0.83
CA ARG A 158 4.41 7.07 -1.81
C ARG A 158 3.50 7.69 -2.87
N TYR A 159 2.60 6.88 -3.45
CA TYR A 159 1.69 7.32 -4.49
C TYR A 159 0.73 8.42 -4.00
N LEU A 160 0.18 8.25 -2.79
CA LEU A 160 -0.74 9.23 -2.19
C LEU A 160 -0.01 10.51 -1.77
N TRP A 161 1.18 10.40 -1.18
CA TRP A 161 2.01 11.55 -0.81
C TRP A 161 2.41 12.38 -2.02
N GLU A 162 2.95 11.75 -3.07
CA GLU A 162 3.35 12.45 -4.30
C GLU A 162 2.17 13.14 -5.01
N LYS A 163 0.93 12.82 -4.64
CA LYS A 163 -0.30 13.40 -5.21
C LYS A 163 -1.00 14.41 -4.31
N TYR A 164 -1.08 14.15 -3.00
CA TYR A 164 -1.88 14.93 -2.06
C TYR A 164 -1.09 15.41 -0.85
N GLY A 165 0.10 14.87 -0.58
CA GLY A 165 0.98 15.31 0.50
C GLY A 165 0.29 15.34 1.86
N SER A 166 0.43 16.45 2.58
CA SER A 166 -0.16 16.72 3.90
C SER A 166 -1.70 16.84 3.89
N LYS A 167 -2.33 16.83 2.71
CA LYS A 167 -3.80 16.87 2.58
C LYS A 167 -4.50 15.55 2.89
N ILE A 168 -3.74 14.52 3.27
CA ILE A 168 -4.19 13.22 3.80
C ILE A 168 -3.56 13.07 5.19
N ASP A 169 -4.35 12.71 6.19
CA ASP A 169 -3.92 12.70 7.58
C ASP A 169 -2.94 11.55 7.88
N PRO A 170 -2.02 11.72 8.85
CA PRO A 170 -1.04 10.71 9.22
C PRO A 170 -1.65 9.36 9.58
N GLU A 171 -2.84 9.34 10.22
CA GLU A 171 -3.52 8.11 10.61
C GLU A 171 -3.99 7.27 9.42
N ILE A 172 -4.33 7.91 8.30
CA ILE A 172 -4.62 7.20 7.05
C ILE A 172 -3.33 6.59 6.50
N TYR A 173 -2.24 7.34 6.46
CA TYR A 173 -0.94 6.84 6.00
C TYR A 173 -0.42 5.69 6.88
N GLU A 174 -0.52 5.80 8.20
CA GLU A 174 -0.13 4.76 9.16
C GLU A 174 -1.00 3.50 8.98
N GLY A 175 -2.31 3.66 8.87
CA GLY A 175 -3.23 2.55 8.63
C GLY A 175 -2.93 1.84 7.31
N ILE A 176 -2.66 2.59 6.25
CA ILE A 176 -2.23 2.06 4.95
C ILE A 176 -0.85 1.38 5.06
N LEU A 177 0.08 1.88 5.87
CA LEU A 177 1.37 1.22 6.03
C LEU A 177 1.21 -0.13 6.72
N LEU A 178 0.52 -0.13 7.86
CA LEU A 178 0.50 -1.24 8.81
C LEU A 178 -0.60 -2.26 8.54
N HIS A 179 -1.40 -2.10 7.47
CA HIS A 179 -2.36 -3.12 7.07
C HIS A 179 -1.68 -4.46 6.74
N ASP A 180 -0.42 -4.42 6.28
CA ASP A 180 0.38 -5.58 5.98
C ASP A 180 1.31 -5.97 7.14
N SER A 181 1.14 -7.20 7.63
CA SER A 181 1.94 -7.77 8.71
C SER A 181 3.44 -7.84 8.40
N ASP A 182 3.85 -7.79 7.13
CA ASP A 182 5.28 -7.77 6.78
C ASP A 182 5.99 -6.49 7.24
N MET A 183 5.25 -5.38 7.43
CA MET A 183 5.81 -4.15 8.01
C MET A 183 6.22 -4.31 9.48
N PHE A 184 5.77 -5.36 10.15
CA PHE A 184 6.17 -5.66 11.51
C PHE A 184 7.61 -6.21 11.61
N LYS A 185 8.13 -6.83 10.54
CA LYS A 185 9.46 -7.49 10.54
C LYS A 185 10.47 -6.87 9.56
N ILE A 186 10.05 -5.88 8.78
CA ILE A 186 10.88 -5.26 7.76
C ILE A 186 12.06 -4.50 8.37
N ASP A 187 13.16 -4.41 7.62
CA ASP A 187 14.33 -3.62 7.98
C ASP A 187 14.08 -2.13 7.72
N LYS A 188 14.27 -1.29 8.75
CA LYS A 188 13.99 0.16 8.67
C LYS A 188 14.73 0.86 7.54
N LYS A 189 15.99 0.50 7.31
CA LYS A 189 16.81 1.10 6.25
C LYS A 189 16.28 0.74 4.87
N LYS A 190 15.73 -0.47 4.67
CA LYS A 190 15.06 -0.83 3.42
C LYS A 190 13.82 0.02 3.17
N VAL A 191 12.99 0.23 4.19
CA VAL A 191 11.80 1.10 4.10
C VAL A 191 12.19 2.52 3.71
N GLN A 192 13.15 3.12 4.41
CA GLN A 192 13.67 4.46 4.12
C GLN A 192 14.17 4.54 2.66
N ASN A 193 14.94 3.53 2.22
CA ASN A 193 15.46 3.50 0.86
C ASN A 193 14.37 3.40 -0.23
N GLN A 194 13.22 2.79 0.06
CA GLN A 194 12.09 2.77 -0.88
C GLN A 194 11.39 4.14 -1.02
N PHE A 195 11.43 4.97 0.03
CA PHE A 195 10.99 6.36 -0.01
C PHE A 195 12.02 7.32 -0.64
N ASN A 196 13.22 6.87 -1.01
CA ASN A 196 14.15 7.75 -1.71
C ASN A 196 13.56 8.31 -3.01
N TYR A 197 13.98 9.53 -3.36
CA TYR A 197 13.62 10.21 -4.60
C TYR A 197 12.12 10.51 -4.73
N LEU A 198 11.43 10.83 -3.63
CA LEU A 198 10.05 11.30 -3.66
C LEU A 198 9.91 12.52 -4.56
N LYS A 199 8.80 12.58 -5.29
CA LYS A 199 8.44 13.80 -6.00
C LYS A 199 8.00 14.87 -4.99
N LYS A 200 8.72 15.98 -4.95
CA LYS A 200 8.30 17.18 -4.19
C LYS A 200 7.16 17.88 -4.94
N SER A 201 6.07 18.16 -4.24
CA SER A 201 4.99 19.02 -4.73
C SER A 201 5.38 20.47 -4.50
N ASP A 202 5.16 21.35 -5.49
CA ASP A 202 5.58 22.75 -5.39
C ASP A 202 4.71 23.55 -4.38
N ASN A 203 3.56 23.02 -3.98
CA ASN A 203 2.64 23.62 -3.00
C ASN A 203 2.61 22.85 -1.65
N GLU A 204 3.60 22.02 -1.38
CA GLU A 204 3.70 21.31 -0.09
C GLU A 204 4.66 22.05 0.84
N SER A 205 4.15 22.47 2.00
CA SER A 205 4.92 23.20 3.01
C SER A 205 5.48 22.29 4.10
N VAL A 206 4.99 21.06 4.19
CA VAL A 206 5.41 20.08 5.22
C VAL A 206 6.33 19.05 4.60
N GLU A 207 7.48 18.81 5.23
CA GLU A 207 8.39 17.75 4.78
C GLU A 207 7.79 16.36 5.04
N PHE A 208 8.15 15.39 4.19
CA PHE A 208 7.57 14.04 4.23
C PHE A 208 7.74 13.38 5.59
N GLU A 209 8.92 13.48 6.18
CA GLU A 209 9.30 12.83 7.43
C GLU A 209 8.60 13.44 8.66
N GLU A 210 8.14 14.68 8.56
CA GLU A 210 7.38 15.34 9.64
C GLU A 210 5.93 14.84 9.71
N TRP A 211 5.38 14.44 8.56
CA TRP A 211 3.98 14.01 8.41
C TRP A 211 3.82 12.49 8.39
N VAL A 212 4.72 11.80 7.69
CA VAL A 212 4.73 10.34 7.54
C VAL A 212 5.85 9.76 8.39
N LYS A 213 5.51 9.41 9.64
CA LYS A 213 6.47 9.01 10.68
C LYS A 213 6.86 7.53 10.59
N VAL A 214 7.38 7.16 9.43
CA VAL A 214 7.70 5.77 9.07
C VAL A 214 8.54 5.06 10.15
N ASP A 215 9.56 5.72 10.68
CA ASP A 215 10.46 5.15 11.69
C ASP A 215 9.79 4.83 13.03
N GLU A 216 8.71 5.54 13.36
CA GLU A 216 7.88 5.33 14.56
C GLU A 216 6.79 4.26 14.35
N TRP A 217 6.37 4.06 13.11
CA TRP A 217 5.27 3.17 12.74
C TRP A 217 5.71 1.73 12.45
N ILE A 218 6.79 1.56 11.69
CA ILE A 218 7.27 0.22 11.32
C ILE A 218 7.79 -0.55 12.53
N ASN A 219 7.72 -1.89 12.46
CA ASN A 219 8.00 -2.78 13.59
C ASN A 219 7.16 -2.50 14.84
N SER A 220 6.00 -1.86 14.69
CA SER A 220 5.06 -1.54 15.75
C SER A 220 3.62 -1.86 15.31
N PHE A 221 2.65 -1.45 16.12
CA PHE A 221 1.22 -1.67 15.91
C PHE A 221 0.50 -0.38 15.52
N PRO A 222 -0.64 -0.47 14.81
CA PRO A 222 -1.42 0.70 14.44
C PRO A 222 -1.90 1.49 15.65
N SER A 223 -1.84 2.81 15.56
CA SER A 223 -2.33 3.71 16.60
C SER A 223 -3.85 3.69 16.81
N THR A 224 -4.63 3.22 15.82
CA THR A 224 -6.09 3.27 15.81
C THR A 224 -6.72 1.88 15.74
N LEU A 225 -7.90 1.71 16.35
CA LEU A 225 -8.67 0.47 16.17
C LEU A 225 -9.23 0.38 14.74
N GLU A 226 -9.48 1.51 14.10
CA GLU A 226 -9.90 1.63 12.71
C GLU A 226 -8.90 0.93 11.76
N ALA A 227 -7.60 1.16 11.93
CA ALA A 227 -6.57 0.48 11.17
C ALA A 227 -6.55 -1.04 11.47
N GLN A 228 -6.77 -1.45 12.73
CA GLN A 228 -6.88 -2.88 13.09
C GLN A 228 -8.10 -3.56 12.45
N VAL A 229 -9.22 -2.83 12.31
CA VAL A 229 -10.39 -3.31 11.57
C VAL A 229 -10.05 -3.53 10.10
N VAL A 230 -9.32 -2.62 9.45
CA VAL A 230 -8.92 -2.80 8.04
C VAL A 230 -7.98 -3.99 7.86
N ILE A 231 -7.05 -4.23 8.80
CA ILE A 231 -6.19 -5.42 8.78
C ILE A 231 -7.04 -6.70 8.71
N TRP A 232 -8.06 -6.83 9.57
CA TRP A 232 -8.92 -8.01 9.56
C TRP A 232 -9.86 -8.04 8.37
N ALA A 233 -10.42 -6.91 7.95
CA ALA A 233 -11.29 -6.85 6.79
C ALA A 233 -10.56 -7.31 5.51
N ASP A 234 -9.31 -6.87 5.33
CA ASP A 234 -8.44 -7.33 4.26
C ASP A 234 -8.26 -8.86 4.28
N LYS A 235 -7.93 -9.41 5.44
CA LYS A 235 -7.71 -10.85 5.60
C LYS A 235 -8.98 -11.69 5.43
N ILE A 236 -10.13 -11.17 5.86
CA ILE A 236 -11.45 -11.79 5.66
C ILE A 236 -11.82 -11.79 4.17
N ALA A 237 -11.65 -10.66 3.47
CA ALA A 237 -11.88 -10.60 2.03
C ALA A 237 -11.01 -11.63 1.31
N TYR A 238 -9.68 -11.59 1.53
CA TYR A 238 -8.74 -12.54 0.95
C TYR A 238 -9.16 -14.01 1.15
N ILE A 239 -9.40 -14.45 2.39
CA ILE A 239 -9.69 -15.88 2.64
C ILE A 239 -11.00 -16.34 1.98
N THR A 240 -11.99 -15.44 1.91
CA THR A 240 -13.29 -15.77 1.32
C THR A 240 -13.22 -15.83 -0.20
N HIS A 241 -12.43 -14.96 -0.81
CA HIS A 241 -12.23 -14.93 -2.26
C HIS A 241 -11.32 -16.07 -2.72
N ASP A 242 -10.22 -16.32 -2.00
CA ASP A 242 -9.34 -17.44 -2.28
C ASP A 242 -10.12 -18.78 -2.20
N LEU A 243 -11.05 -18.91 -1.25
CA LEU A 243 -11.93 -20.07 -1.17
C LEU A 243 -12.90 -20.16 -2.34
N GLU A 244 -13.57 -19.07 -2.72
CA GLU A 244 -14.48 -19.05 -3.88
C GLU A 244 -13.74 -19.39 -5.19
N ASP A 245 -12.59 -18.76 -5.42
CA ASP A 245 -11.75 -19.00 -6.59
C ASP A 245 -11.23 -20.43 -6.60
N PHE A 246 -10.81 -20.95 -5.44
CA PHE A 246 -10.38 -22.33 -5.30
C PHE A 246 -11.49 -23.32 -5.70
N LEU A 247 -12.70 -23.13 -5.17
CA LEU A 247 -13.85 -23.97 -5.50
C LEU A 247 -14.30 -23.84 -6.98
N GLY A 248 -14.08 -22.67 -7.59
CA GLY A 248 -14.41 -22.41 -8.98
C GLY A 248 -13.36 -22.86 -10.01
N CYS A 249 -12.14 -23.21 -9.57
CA CYS A 249 -11.02 -23.48 -10.47
C CYS A 249 -10.77 -24.99 -10.69
N SER A 250 -10.01 -25.31 -11.75
CA SER A 250 -9.61 -26.69 -12.06
C SER A 250 -8.77 -27.35 -10.97
N ALA A 251 -8.09 -26.56 -10.12
CA ALA A 251 -7.25 -27.11 -9.06
C ALA A 251 -8.09 -27.93 -8.06
N TYR A 252 -9.25 -27.42 -7.63
CA TYR A 252 -10.15 -28.18 -6.76
C TYR A 252 -10.69 -29.42 -7.46
N ALA A 253 -11.18 -29.30 -8.70
CA ALA A 253 -11.69 -30.45 -9.44
C ALA A 253 -10.63 -31.57 -9.62
N ASN A 254 -9.37 -31.20 -9.87
CA ASN A 254 -8.28 -32.16 -9.99
C ASN A 254 -7.95 -32.81 -8.64
N LEU A 255 -7.96 -32.04 -7.56
CA LEU A 255 -7.72 -32.53 -6.20
C LEU A 255 -8.83 -33.48 -5.74
N GLU A 256 -10.09 -33.09 -5.92
CA GLU A 256 -11.26 -33.91 -5.56
C GLU A 256 -11.26 -35.26 -6.29
N ASN A 257 -10.89 -35.27 -7.58
CA ASN A 257 -10.76 -36.50 -8.36
C ASN A 257 -9.60 -37.39 -7.89
N SER A 258 -8.55 -36.80 -7.31
CA SER A 258 -7.34 -37.51 -6.88
C SER A 258 -7.40 -37.98 -5.42
N ASP A 259 -8.10 -37.24 -4.56
CA ASP A 259 -8.24 -37.51 -3.13
C ASP A 259 -9.67 -37.18 -2.65
N ALA A 260 -10.47 -38.24 -2.50
CA ALA A 260 -11.84 -38.17 -2.02
C ALA A 260 -12.00 -37.70 -0.56
N THR A 261 -10.89 -37.47 0.17
CA THR A 261 -10.93 -36.95 1.54
C THR A 261 -10.88 -35.42 1.60
N ILE A 262 -10.47 -34.74 0.53
CA ILE A 262 -10.28 -33.29 0.49
C ILE A 262 -11.59 -32.53 0.77
N GLU A 263 -12.69 -32.94 0.14
CA GLU A 263 -14.01 -32.33 0.39
C GLU A 263 -14.38 -32.45 1.87
N LYS A 264 -14.20 -33.62 2.47
CA LYS A 264 -14.53 -33.87 3.89
C LYS A 264 -13.66 -33.05 4.84
N GLN A 265 -12.37 -32.91 4.53
CA GLN A 265 -11.45 -32.08 5.31
C GLN A 265 -11.90 -30.61 5.26
N LEU A 266 -12.21 -30.08 4.08
CA LEU A 266 -12.67 -28.70 3.93
C LEU A 266 -14.02 -28.48 4.62
N CYS A 267 -14.99 -29.38 4.43
CA CYS A 267 -16.27 -29.33 5.15
C CYS A 267 -16.07 -29.31 6.67
N SER A 268 -15.15 -30.13 7.21
CA SER A 268 -14.84 -30.11 8.64
C SER A 268 -14.35 -28.74 9.12
N ILE A 269 -13.41 -28.12 8.38
CA ILE A 269 -12.89 -26.80 8.70
C ILE A 269 -14.00 -25.73 8.61
N LEU A 270 -14.85 -25.81 7.59
CA LEU A 270 -15.96 -24.87 7.40
C LEU A 270 -17.02 -25.00 8.48
N ASN A 271 -17.34 -26.22 8.93
CA ASN A 271 -18.25 -26.47 10.05
C ASN A 271 -17.72 -25.90 11.37
N ASP A 272 -16.40 -25.87 11.56
CA ASP A 272 -15.76 -25.25 12.72
C ASP A 272 -15.86 -23.72 12.72
N LEU A 273 -15.97 -23.10 11.54
CA LEU A 273 -16.05 -21.65 11.36
C LEU A 273 -17.49 -21.12 11.25
N ILE A 274 -18.41 -21.89 10.67
CA ILE A 274 -19.77 -21.46 10.36
C ILE A 274 -20.73 -21.86 11.49
N PHE A 275 -21.41 -20.87 12.05
CA PHE A 275 -22.32 -21.12 13.17
C PHE A 275 -23.65 -21.71 12.69
N LYS A 276 -24.09 -22.81 13.31
CA LYS A 276 -25.43 -23.43 13.13
C LYS A 276 -25.74 -23.87 11.68
N LYS A 277 -24.73 -24.31 10.93
CA LYS A 277 -24.93 -24.99 9.65
C LYS A 277 -24.09 -26.26 9.66
N ASN A 278 -24.68 -27.38 9.27
CA ASN A 278 -23.93 -28.60 9.00
C ASN A 278 -23.71 -28.66 7.49
N ILE A 279 -22.46 -28.58 7.07
CA ILE A 279 -22.01 -28.67 5.69
C ILE A 279 -21.53 -30.11 5.52
N ASP A 280 -22.42 -30.95 4.99
CA ASP A 280 -22.11 -32.36 4.69
C ASP A 280 -21.49 -32.50 3.29
N SER A 281 -21.79 -31.57 2.38
CA SER A 281 -21.15 -31.41 1.08
C SER A 281 -20.92 -29.93 0.77
N LEU A 282 -19.90 -29.63 -0.05
CA LEU A 282 -19.64 -28.26 -0.50
C LEU A 282 -20.76 -27.69 -1.36
N LYS A 283 -21.69 -28.51 -1.86
CA LYS A 283 -22.92 -28.02 -2.50
C LYS A 283 -23.83 -27.25 -1.54
N ASP A 284 -23.71 -27.51 -0.24
CA ASP A 284 -24.47 -26.81 0.80
C ASP A 284 -23.75 -25.55 1.30
N PHE A 285 -22.52 -25.32 0.85
CA PHE A 285 -21.71 -24.17 1.25
C PHE A 285 -22.14 -22.89 0.53
N GLU A 286 -22.20 -21.80 1.29
CA GLU A 286 -22.46 -20.45 0.79
C GLU A 286 -21.44 -19.51 1.43
N SER A 287 -20.65 -18.80 0.63
CA SER A 287 -19.60 -17.89 1.13
C SER A 287 -20.14 -16.82 2.07
N ARG A 288 -21.39 -16.39 1.85
CA ARG A 288 -22.07 -15.41 2.72
C ARG A 288 -22.24 -15.91 4.15
N ASP A 289 -22.40 -17.21 4.36
CA ASP A 289 -22.53 -17.80 5.71
C ASP A 289 -21.17 -17.79 6.43
N LEU A 290 -20.08 -18.02 5.69
CA LEU A 290 -18.72 -17.88 6.20
C LEU A 290 -18.42 -16.43 6.58
N ILE A 291 -18.63 -15.49 5.65
CA ILE A 291 -18.41 -14.05 5.88
C ILE A 291 -19.17 -13.58 7.12
N ARG A 292 -20.47 -13.89 7.22
CA ARG A 292 -21.29 -13.51 8.37
C ARG A 292 -20.79 -14.12 9.68
N SER A 293 -20.39 -15.39 9.67
CA SER A 293 -19.92 -16.08 10.87
C SER A 293 -18.60 -15.50 11.37
N ILE A 294 -17.65 -15.27 10.45
CA ILE A 294 -16.35 -14.68 10.76
C ILE A 294 -16.52 -13.25 11.28
N ILE A 295 -17.27 -12.39 10.59
CA ILE A 295 -17.52 -11.01 11.03
C ILE A 295 -18.21 -10.98 12.41
N ARG A 296 -19.21 -11.84 12.62
CA ARG A 296 -19.91 -11.94 13.92
C ARG A 296 -18.94 -12.33 15.03
N ASN A 297 -18.11 -13.36 14.82
CA ASN A 297 -17.14 -13.79 15.83
C ASN A 297 -16.14 -12.68 16.14
N LEU A 298 -15.59 -12.05 15.09
CA LEU A 298 -14.64 -10.93 15.23
C LEU A 298 -15.22 -9.82 16.09
N ILE A 299 -16.44 -9.37 15.80
CA ILE A 299 -17.10 -8.28 16.55
C ILE A 299 -17.30 -8.69 18.02
N VAL A 300 -17.89 -9.87 18.27
CA VAL A 300 -18.20 -10.31 19.63
C VAL A 300 -16.92 -10.46 20.47
N SER A 301 -15.91 -11.14 19.94
CA SER A 301 -14.62 -11.33 20.62
C SER A 301 -13.83 -10.03 20.78
N SER A 302 -13.95 -9.09 19.84
CA SER A 302 -13.35 -7.75 19.97
C SER A 302 -14.01 -6.97 21.09
N VAL A 303 -15.34 -6.99 21.21
CA VAL A 303 -16.06 -6.33 22.32
C VAL A 303 -15.66 -6.94 23.67
N GLU A 304 -15.57 -8.26 23.77
CA GLU A 304 -15.08 -8.92 24.99
C GLU A 304 -13.65 -8.49 25.33
N THR A 305 -12.78 -8.33 24.33
CA THR A 305 -11.41 -7.87 24.51
C THR A 305 -11.37 -6.41 24.98
N ILE A 306 -12.13 -5.53 24.34
CA ILE A 306 -12.24 -4.11 24.70
C ILE A 306 -12.76 -3.96 26.14
N ASN A 307 -13.79 -4.71 26.52
CA ASN A 307 -14.37 -4.64 27.87
C ASN A 307 -13.43 -5.16 28.97
N LYS A 308 -12.46 -6.03 28.63
CA LYS A 308 -11.42 -6.49 29.57
C LYS A 308 -10.33 -5.45 29.79
N ILE A 309 -10.17 -4.50 28.86
CA ILE A 309 -9.18 -3.42 28.97
C ILE A 309 -9.84 -2.25 29.73
N ASN A 310 -9.38 -2.00 30.95
CA ASN A 310 -9.92 -0.92 31.77
C ASN A 310 -9.69 0.45 31.12
N ASN A 311 -10.78 1.16 30.81
CA ASN A 311 -10.76 2.52 30.26
C ASN A 311 -9.91 2.65 28.99
N LEU A 312 -10.19 1.80 27.99
CA LEU A 312 -9.58 1.94 26.66
C LEU A 312 -9.98 3.29 26.03
N GLN A 313 -8.99 4.07 25.63
CA GLN A 313 -9.10 5.40 25.02
C GLN A 313 -8.27 5.41 23.75
N GLN A 314 -8.62 6.24 22.77
CA GLN A 314 -7.89 6.26 21.49
C GLN A 314 -6.37 6.42 21.66
N VAL A 315 -5.95 7.29 22.59
CA VAL A 315 -4.53 7.57 22.89
C VAL A 315 -3.75 6.37 23.45
N ASN A 316 -4.41 5.35 23.98
CA ASN A 316 -3.75 4.18 24.59
C ASN A 316 -3.89 2.88 23.77
N VAL A 317 -4.58 2.91 22.63
CA VAL A 317 -4.80 1.74 21.76
C VAL A 317 -3.48 1.05 21.37
N LYS A 318 -2.48 1.82 20.91
CA LYS A 318 -1.15 1.28 20.54
C LYS A 318 -0.49 0.56 21.71
N ARG A 319 -0.38 1.24 22.86
CA ARG A 319 0.23 0.70 24.08
C ARG A 319 -0.46 -0.57 24.56
N GLU A 320 -1.80 -0.60 24.55
CA GLU A 320 -2.54 -1.79 24.97
C GLU A 320 -2.43 -2.94 23.95
N THR A 321 -2.24 -2.64 22.68
CA THR A 321 -1.94 -3.65 21.65
C THR A 321 -0.54 -4.25 21.86
N GLU A 322 0.46 -3.41 22.17
CA GLU A 322 1.83 -3.84 22.50
C GLU A 322 1.86 -4.72 23.76
N ASN A 323 1.10 -4.36 24.81
CA ASN A 323 0.97 -5.16 26.03
C ASN A 323 0.47 -6.59 25.76
N ARG A 324 -0.40 -6.76 24.76
CA ARG A 324 -0.93 -8.08 24.37
C ARG A 324 0.12 -8.93 23.66
N GLN A 325 1.08 -8.30 22.97
CA GLN A 325 2.16 -9.00 22.28
C GLN A 325 3.01 -9.84 23.25
N SER A 326 3.30 -9.31 24.44
CA SER A 326 4.12 -9.99 25.46
C SER A 326 3.53 -11.34 25.91
N SER A 327 2.26 -11.62 25.58
CA SER A 327 1.58 -12.87 25.92
C SER A 327 1.62 -13.92 24.80
N SER A 328 2.23 -13.62 23.64
CA SER A 328 2.25 -14.52 22.47
C SER A 328 3.54 -15.34 22.39
N ASN A 329 3.39 -16.68 22.35
CA ASN A 329 4.50 -17.65 22.28
C ASN A 329 4.78 -18.16 20.85
N SER A 330 4.38 -17.44 19.80
CA SER A 330 4.56 -17.89 18.41
C SER A 330 5.94 -17.56 17.84
N ASN A 331 6.54 -18.50 17.10
CA ASN A 331 7.79 -18.27 16.36
C ASN A 331 7.60 -17.40 15.10
N SER A 332 6.37 -17.26 14.59
CA SER A 332 6.08 -16.46 13.40
C SER A 332 5.75 -15.02 13.79
N LYS A 333 6.61 -14.06 13.39
CA LYS A 333 6.40 -12.63 13.67
C LYS A 333 5.07 -12.11 13.11
N ASN A 334 4.65 -12.57 11.94
CA ASN A 334 3.37 -12.15 11.34
C ASN A 334 2.19 -12.68 12.16
N LYS A 335 2.28 -13.91 12.68
CA LYS A 335 1.27 -14.46 13.59
C LYS A 335 1.25 -13.71 14.92
N VAL A 336 2.41 -13.38 15.49
CA VAL A 336 2.50 -12.53 16.69
C VAL A 336 1.81 -11.19 16.46
N TYR A 337 2.04 -10.54 15.32
CA TYR A 337 1.39 -9.28 14.97
C TYR A 337 -0.15 -9.41 15.00
N LEU A 338 -0.70 -10.37 14.25
CA LEU A 338 -2.15 -10.58 14.17
C LEU A 338 -2.75 -11.00 15.52
N ASP A 339 -2.09 -11.88 16.27
CA ASP A 339 -2.59 -12.39 17.55
C ASP A 339 -2.62 -11.32 18.64
N SER A 340 -1.82 -10.26 18.51
CA SER A 340 -1.69 -9.17 19.48
C SER A 340 -2.78 -8.11 19.34
N LEU A 341 -3.39 -7.98 18.16
CA LEU A 341 -4.44 -6.98 17.90
C LEU A 341 -5.57 -7.05 18.94
N ILE A 342 -6.13 -5.88 19.26
CA ILE A 342 -7.30 -5.72 20.14
C ILE A 342 -8.55 -6.17 19.38
N ILE A 343 -8.69 -5.72 18.13
CA ILE A 343 -9.68 -6.28 17.21
C ILE A 343 -9.20 -7.68 16.86
N ASN A 344 -9.92 -8.71 17.30
CA ASN A 344 -9.47 -10.08 17.15
C ASN A 344 -10.58 -11.10 17.43
N PHE A 345 -10.37 -12.31 16.94
CA PHE A 345 -11.19 -13.47 17.29
C PHE A 345 -10.85 -14.00 18.68
N SER A 346 -11.71 -14.87 19.21
CA SER A 346 -11.33 -15.75 20.32
C SER A 346 -10.16 -16.64 19.89
N LYS A 347 -9.32 -17.06 20.84
CA LYS A 347 -8.16 -17.91 20.55
C LYS A 347 -8.57 -19.17 19.77
N GLU A 348 -9.62 -19.84 20.20
CA GLU A 348 -10.14 -21.05 19.56
C GLU A 348 -10.60 -20.80 18.12
N TYR A 349 -11.38 -19.73 17.89
CA TYR A 349 -11.88 -19.41 16.55
C TYR A 349 -10.74 -18.98 15.61
N ARG A 350 -9.74 -18.28 16.15
CA ARG A 350 -8.56 -17.86 15.40
C ARG A 350 -7.72 -19.04 14.92
N ASP A 351 -7.55 -20.07 15.74
CA ASP A 351 -6.82 -21.28 15.35
C ASP A 351 -7.54 -21.99 14.18
N LYS A 352 -8.88 -22.08 14.23
CA LYS A 352 -9.71 -22.59 13.12
C LYS A 352 -9.60 -21.75 11.84
N TYR A 353 -9.54 -20.43 11.98
CA TYR A 353 -9.29 -19.53 10.85
C TYR A 353 -7.92 -19.82 10.22
N TYR A 354 -6.89 -20.03 11.04
CA TYR A 354 -5.56 -20.39 10.53
C TYR A 354 -5.54 -21.76 9.85
N ASP A 355 -6.36 -22.71 10.29
CA ASP A 355 -6.50 -24.01 9.62
C ASP A 355 -7.07 -23.84 8.20
N LEU A 356 -8.12 -23.04 8.02
CA LEU A 356 -8.64 -22.72 6.68
C LEU A 356 -7.59 -22.01 5.82
N ARG A 357 -6.87 -21.04 6.39
CA ARG A 357 -5.82 -20.33 5.66
C ARG A 357 -4.72 -21.28 5.19
N LYS A 358 -4.25 -22.14 6.08
CA LYS A 358 -3.23 -23.14 5.77
C LYS A 358 -3.71 -24.10 4.68
N PHE A 359 -4.96 -24.56 4.74
CA PHE A 359 -5.55 -25.40 3.72
C PHE A 359 -5.50 -24.73 2.33
N LEU A 360 -5.91 -23.45 2.23
CA LEU A 360 -5.85 -22.71 0.96
C LEU A 360 -4.42 -22.47 0.49
N ASP A 361 -3.49 -22.17 1.41
CA ASP A 361 -2.08 -22.01 1.06
C ASP A 361 -1.52 -23.32 0.44
N ASP A 362 -1.81 -24.48 1.05
CA ASP A 362 -1.31 -25.79 0.64
C ASP A 362 -1.91 -26.27 -0.70
N TYR A 363 -3.19 -26.02 -0.94
CA TYR A 363 -3.92 -26.59 -2.08
C TYR A 363 -4.23 -25.61 -3.22
N TYR A 364 -4.42 -24.33 -2.92
CA TYR A 364 -4.76 -23.31 -3.91
C TYR A 364 -3.55 -22.48 -4.33
N ILE A 365 -2.89 -21.81 -3.37
CA ILE A 365 -1.78 -20.88 -3.67
C ILE A 365 -0.58 -21.61 -4.28
N LEU A 366 -0.31 -22.83 -3.82
CA LEU A 366 0.76 -23.69 -4.35
C LEU A 366 0.32 -24.55 -5.56
N SER A 367 -0.91 -24.35 -6.08
CA SER A 367 -1.40 -25.07 -7.25
C SER A 367 -0.56 -24.79 -8.51
N PRO A 368 -0.41 -25.78 -9.43
CA PRO A 368 0.30 -25.57 -10.69
C PRO A 368 -0.22 -24.40 -11.52
N GLU A 369 -1.52 -24.14 -11.50
CA GLU A 369 -2.18 -23.05 -12.21
C GLU A 369 -1.72 -21.69 -11.71
N VAL A 370 -1.75 -21.45 -10.39
CA VAL A 370 -1.28 -20.21 -9.77
C VAL A 370 0.23 -20.05 -10.00
N GLN A 371 1.01 -21.11 -9.79
CA GLN A 371 2.47 -21.06 -9.95
C GLN A 371 2.91 -20.75 -11.40
N LYS A 372 2.19 -21.25 -12.42
CA LYS A 372 2.45 -20.91 -13.83
C LYS A 372 2.16 -19.44 -14.13
N ASN A 373 1.07 -18.91 -13.60
CA ASN A 373 0.72 -17.50 -13.76
C ASN A 373 1.74 -16.58 -13.08
N ASP A 374 2.15 -16.92 -11.85
CA ASP A 374 3.20 -16.22 -11.12
C ASP A 374 4.52 -16.22 -11.90
N ALA A 375 4.92 -17.37 -12.45
CA ALA A 375 6.13 -17.47 -13.26
C ALA A 375 6.08 -16.59 -14.53
N LYS A 376 4.93 -16.55 -15.23
CA LYS A 376 4.73 -15.67 -16.39
C LYS A 376 4.84 -14.19 -15.97
N ALA A 377 4.18 -13.80 -14.90
CA ALA A 377 4.21 -12.44 -14.37
C ALA A 377 5.62 -12.00 -14.00
N GLU A 378 6.37 -12.87 -13.31
CA GLU A 378 7.76 -12.64 -12.92
C GLU A 378 8.65 -12.35 -14.13
N VAL A 379 8.51 -13.10 -15.23
CA VAL A 379 9.28 -12.90 -16.47
C VAL A 379 8.97 -11.55 -17.10
N ILE A 380 7.69 -11.19 -17.21
CA ILE A 380 7.25 -9.93 -17.82
C ILE A 380 7.82 -8.75 -17.05
N VAL A 381 7.67 -8.75 -15.72
CA VAL A 381 8.11 -7.65 -14.86
C VAL A 381 9.62 -7.53 -14.81
N GLU A 382 10.34 -8.66 -14.72
CA GLU A 382 11.80 -8.65 -14.75
C GLU A 382 12.34 -8.09 -16.06
N TRP A 383 11.76 -8.50 -17.18
CA TRP A 383 12.15 -8.02 -18.50
C TRP A 383 11.87 -6.52 -18.66
N LEU A 384 10.66 -6.06 -18.31
CA LEU A 384 10.28 -4.64 -18.36
C LEU A 384 11.19 -3.80 -17.48
N PHE A 385 11.45 -4.25 -16.25
CA PHE A 385 12.34 -3.55 -15.32
C PHE A 385 13.74 -3.39 -15.89
N ASN A 386 14.37 -4.47 -16.35
CA ASN A 386 15.72 -4.42 -16.91
C ASN A 386 15.76 -3.55 -18.18
N LYS A 387 14.80 -3.72 -19.10
CA LYS A 387 14.74 -2.96 -20.36
C LYS A 387 14.57 -1.47 -20.12
N LEU A 388 13.62 -1.09 -19.26
CA LEU A 388 13.32 0.30 -18.95
C LEU A 388 14.40 0.94 -18.07
N ARG A 389 15.06 0.17 -17.19
CA ARG A 389 16.23 0.67 -16.44
C ARG A 389 17.38 1.00 -17.37
N ASP A 390 17.75 0.06 -18.25
CA ASP A 390 18.90 0.20 -19.13
C ASP A 390 18.66 1.22 -20.25
N LYS A 391 17.39 1.42 -20.65
CA LYS A 391 16.96 2.41 -21.65
C LYS A 391 15.81 3.27 -21.13
N HIS A 392 16.02 3.99 -20.03
CA HIS A 392 14.98 4.83 -19.40
C HIS A 392 14.43 5.95 -20.30
N LYS A 393 15.11 6.24 -21.42
CA LYS A 393 14.59 7.12 -22.48
C LYS A 393 13.31 6.61 -23.17
N LEU A 394 12.98 5.32 -23.02
CA LEU A 394 11.73 4.72 -23.49
C LEU A 394 10.52 5.11 -22.63
N LEU A 395 10.73 5.65 -21.44
CA LEU A 395 9.66 6.04 -20.53
C LEU A 395 8.89 7.27 -21.04
N PRO A 396 7.62 7.46 -20.61
CA PRO A 396 6.88 8.69 -20.88
C PRO A 396 7.66 9.94 -20.46
N LEU A 397 7.52 11.03 -21.22
CA LEU A 397 8.23 12.30 -20.97
C LEU A 397 8.10 12.79 -19.52
N LYS A 398 6.92 12.66 -18.93
CA LYS A 398 6.67 13.04 -17.54
C LYS A 398 7.59 12.28 -16.56
N ILE A 399 7.72 10.96 -16.73
CA ILE A 399 8.57 10.13 -15.87
C ILE A 399 10.04 10.42 -16.09
N ARG A 400 10.45 10.69 -17.35
CA ARG A 400 11.82 11.11 -17.67
C ARG A 400 12.19 12.41 -16.97
N ASN A 401 11.32 13.42 -17.02
CA ASN A 401 11.54 14.68 -16.29
C ASN A 401 11.63 14.45 -14.77
N GLU A 402 10.83 13.53 -14.23
CA GLU A 402 10.89 13.17 -12.80
C GLU A 402 12.19 12.45 -12.43
N ILE A 403 12.75 11.61 -13.33
CA ILE A 403 14.07 11.00 -13.17
C ILE A 403 15.16 12.08 -13.22
N ASP A 404 15.14 12.94 -14.23
CA ASP A 404 16.12 14.01 -14.43
C ASP A 404 16.20 14.92 -13.20
N ASN A 405 15.05 15.36 -12.69
CA ASN A 405 14.96 16.17 -11.49
C ASN A 405 15.50 15.41 -10.27
N ALA A 406 15.12 14.14 -10.10
CA ALA A 406 15.61 13.33 -8.98
C ALA A 406 17.13 13.11 -9.00
N ILE A 407 17.73 12.95 -10.19
CA ILE A 407 19.19 12.85 -10.33
C ILE A 407 19.86 14.16 -9.91
N ILE A 408 19.34 15.30 -10.36
CA ILE A 408 19.90 16.62 -10.03
C ILE A 408 19.83 16.87 -8.52
N GLU A 409 18.66 16.64 -7.91
CA GLU A 409 18.48 16.84 -6.46
C GLU A 409 19.38 15.90 -5.64
N ALA A 410 19.41 14.61 -5.98
CA ALA A 410 20.27 13.67 -5.27
C ALA A 410 21.77 13.94 -5.48
N ALA A 411 22.16 14.59 -6.58
CA ALA A 411 23.53 14.99 -6.84
C ALA A 411 23.98 16.21 -6.01
N TYR A 412 23.05 17.04 -5.50
CA TYR A 412 23.37 18.08 -4.53
C TYR A 412 23.81 17.51 -3.17
N GLU A 413 23.27 16.36 -2.79
CA GLU A 413 23.59 15.66 -1.54
C GLU A 413 24.80 14.72 -1.67
N ASP A 414 25.22 14.40 -2.90
CA ASP A 414 26.35 13.52 -3.14
C ASP A 414 27.71 14.20 -2.86
N LYS A 415 28.58 13.47 -2.16
CA LYS A 415 29.89 13.95 -1.71
C LYS A 415 30.79 14.41 -2.85
N TYR A 416 30.73 13.79 -4.02
CA TYR A 416 31.60 14.06 -5.17
C TYR A 416 30.92 14.98 -6.19
N LEU A 417 29.60 14.88 -6.34
CA LEU A 417 28.86 15.66 -7.35
C LEU A 417 28.37 17.02 -6.86
N SER A 418 28.19 17.20 -5.55
CA SER A 418 27.63 18.44 -4.97
C SER A 418 28.34 19.70 -5.46
N LYS A 419 29.67 19.68 -5.56
CA LYS A 419 30.45 20.81 -6.07
C LYS A 419 30.13 21.11 -7.54
N ILE A 420 30.09 20.08 -8.38
CA ILE A 420 29.78 20.20 -9.82
C ILE A 420 28.39 20.78 -10.01
N VAL A 421 27.41 20.26 -9.28
CA VAL A 421 26.00 20.68 -9.39
C VAL A 421 25.82 22.11 -8.89
N ASN A 422 26.47 22.48 -7.78
CA ASN A 422 26.48 23.86 -7.29
C ASN A 422 27.11 24.82 -8.31
N ASP A 423 28.21 24.43 -8.97
CA ASP A 423 28.87 25.26 -9.99
C ASP A 423 27.98 25.46 -11.23
N ILE A 424 27.24 24.43 -11.66
CA ILE A 424 26.38 24.49 -12.86
C ILE A 424 25.09 25.29 -12.61
N TYR A 425 24.52 25.19 -11.40
CA TYR A 425 23.16 25.65 -11.10
C TYR A 425 23.07 26.76 -10.05
N LYS A 426 24.20 27.36 -9.62
CA LYS A 426 24.28 28.39 -8.56
C LYS A 426 23.20 29.48 -8.63
N GLU A 427 22.86 29.93 -9.84
CA GLU A 427 21.91 31.03 -10.09
C GLU A 427 20.66 30.56 -10.86
N LYS A 428 20.41 29.26 -10.92
CA LYS A 428 19.28 28.69 -11.66
C LYS A 428 18.17 28.23 -10.74
N THR A 429 16.96 28.70 -11.02
CA THR A 429 15.72 28.17 -10.42
C THR A 429 15.53 26.70 -10.82
N LYS A 430 14.73 25.95 -10.04
CA LYS A 430 14.44 24.52 -10.28
C LYS A 430 13.99 24.24 -11.72
N GLU A 431 13.17 25.12 -12.30
CA GLU A 431 12.65 25.00 -13.66
C GLU A 431 13.70 25.22 -14.77
N GLN A 432 14.76 25.97 -14.45
CA GLN A 432 15.86 26.27 -15.37
C GLN A 432 16.94 25.17 -15.37
N ARG A 433 16.91 24.24 -14.41
CA ARG A 433 17.87 23.14 -14.32
C ARG A 433 17.60 22.12 -15.43
N ARG A 434 18.64 21.73 -16.16
CA ARG A 434 18.56 20.78 -17.27
C ARG A 434 19.63 19.71 -17.10
N ILE A 435 19.22 18.45 -17.02
CA ILE A 435 20.13 17.32 -16.83
C ILE A 435 21.24 17.26 -17.90
N SER A 436 20.97 17.75 -19.10
CA SER A 436 21.95 17.81 -20.20
C SER A 436 23.21 18.60 -19.84
N GLN A 437 23.11 19.63 -18.99
CA GLN A 437 24.26 20.41 -18.52
C GLN A 437 25.14 19.58 -17.59
N LEU A 438 24.53 18.84 -16.66
CA LEU A 438 25.24 17.93 -15.77
C LEU A 438 25.89 16.79 -16.55
N ILE A 439 25.15 16.14 -17.46
CA ILE A 439 25.67 15.06 -18.31
C ILE A 439 26.86 15.56 -19.15
N SER A 440 26.76 16.74 -19.77
CA SER A 440 27.86 17.33 -20.54
C SER A 440 29.10 17.48 -19.67
N LYS A 441 28.95 18.00 -18.45
CA LYS A 441 30.08 18.22 -17.55
C LYS A 441 30.72 16.92 -17.09
N ILE A 442 29.93 15.88 -16.82
CA ILE A 442 30.42 14.54 -16.48
C ILE A 442 31.16 13.91 -17.66
N ASN A 443 30.66 14.08 -18.89
CA ASN A 443 31.34 13.60 -20.09
C ASN A 443 32.69 14.31 -20.32
N ASP A 444 32.77 15.61 -20.09
CA ASP A 444 34.03 16.36 -20.17
C ASP A 444 35.05 15.80 -19.16
N ILE A 445 34.62 15.55 -17.91
CA ILE A 445 35.45 14.94 -16.86
C ILE A 445 35.93 13.54 -17.28
N LYS A 446 35.05 12.74 -17.87
CA LYS A 446 35.36 11.40 -18.39
C LYS A 446 36.43 11.47 -19.48
N GLU A 447 36.28 12.36 -20.45
CA GLU A 447 37.28 12.54 -21.51
C GLU A 447 38.64 13.02 -20.96
N GLU A 448 38.64 13.97 -20.03
CA GLU A 448 39.87 14.46 -19.40
C GLU A 448 40.61 13.37 -18.63
N SER A 449 39.89 12.50 -17.92
CA SER A 449 40.48 11.40 -17.15
C SER A 449 41.19 10.37 -18.05
N ILE A 450 40.67 10.14 -19.26
CA ILE A 450 41.24 9.25 -20.29
C ILE A 450 42.48 9.89 -20.92
N LYS A 451 42.42 11.20 -21.25
CA LYS A 451 43.53 11.94 -21.86
C LYS A 451 44.69 12.19 -20.88
N ALA A 452 44.43 12.25 -19.58
CA ALA A 452 45.43 12.40 -18.52
C ALA A 452 46.23 11.09 -18.26
N LYS A 453 47.11 10.71 -19.19
CA LYS A 453 48.16 9.71 -18.95
C LYS A 453 49.36 10.27 -18.15
N THR A 454 49.45 11.58 -17.94
CA THR A 454 50.64 12.27 -17.40
C THR A 454 50.40 13.33 -16.30
N LYS A 455 49.17 13.53 -15.78
CA LYS A 455 48.88 14.51 -14.70
C LYS A 455 48.89 13.89 -13.28
N LYS A 456 49.14 14.74 -12.26
CA LYS A 456 49.20 14.43 -10.82
C LYS A 456 48.12 13.43 -10.37
N SER A 457 48.54 12.39 -9.63
CA SER A 457 47.74 11.25 -9.18
C SER A 457 46.39 11.61 -8.52
N GLN A 458 46.35 12.67 -7.71
CA GLN A 458 45.16 13.06 -6.94
C GLN A 458 43.99 13.60 -7.80
N THR A 459 44.26 14.43 -8.81
CA THR A 459 43.19 15.00 -9.67
C THR A 459 42.51 13.92 -10.50
N LYS A 460 43.28 12.94 -10.98
CA LYS A 460 42.74 11.80 -11.73
C LYS A 460 41.86 10.89 -10.86
N GLN A 461 42.28 10.64 -9.61
CA GLN A 461 41.47 9.87 -8.67
C GLN A 461 40.14 10.55 -8.36
N GLN A 462 40.15 11.87 -8.19
CA GLN A 462 38.93 12.65 -7.96
C GLN A 462 37.95 12.54 -9.16
N GLN A 463 38.44 12.73 -10.39
CA GLN A 463 37.61 12.63 -11.60
C GLN A 463 36.98 11.23 -11.78
N ILE A 464 37.74 10.15 -11.49
CA ILE A 464 37.24 8.77 -11.52
C ILE A 464 36.15 8.56 -10.44
N SER A 465 36.32 9.16 -9.26
CA SER A 465 35.32 9.10 -8.19
C SER A 465 34.04 9.86 -8.56
N GLU A 466 34.14 11.02 -9.20
CA GLU A 466 33.00 11.80 -9.70
C GLU A 466 32.19 11.01 -10.74
N GLU A 467 32.86 10.44 -11.75
CA GLU A 467 32.21 9.60 -12.78
C GLU A 467 31.47 8.40 -12.15
N LYS A 468 32.18 7.62 -11.32
CA LYS A 468 31.58 6.45 -10.66
C LYS A 468 30.42 6.82 -9.75
N SER A 469 30.48 7.99 -9.11
CA SER A 469 29.40 8.46 -8.24
C SER A 469 28.16 8.82 -9.07
N TYR A 470 28.35 9.50 -10.21
CA TYR A 470 27.26 9.78 -11.15
C TYR A 470 26.61 8.50 -11.68
N ASP A 471 27.39 7.55 -12.20
CA ASP A 471 26.87 6.29 -12.76
C ASP A 471 26.06 5.49 -11.71
N ASN A 472 26.55 5.45 -10.48
CA ASN A 472 25.87 4.77 -9.38
C ASN A 472 24.58 5.50 -8.95
N LEU A 473 24.63 6.85 -8.90
CA LEU A 473 23.49 7.68 -8.57
C LEU A 473 22.38 7.55 -9.61
N GLU A 474 22.73 7.71 -10.90
CA GLU A 474 21.81 7.56 -12.02
C GLU A 474 21.15 6.17 -11.97
N LYS A 475 21.94 5.12 -11.81
CA LYS A 475 21.42 3.74 -11.73
C LYS A 475 20.41 3.56 -10.59
N LYS A 476 20.68 4.11 -9.40
CA LYS A 476 19.77 4.01 -8.25
C LYS A 476 18.46 4.76 -8.48
N VAL A 477 18.56 6.02 -8.94
CA VAL A 477 17.39 6.86 -9.21
C VAL A 477 16.51 6.23 -10.28
N VAL A 478 17.12 5.83 -11.41
CA VAL A 478 16.42 5.18 -12.52
C VAL A 478 15.77 3.89 -12.06
N SER A 479 16.48 3.02 -11.33
CA SER A 479 15.91 1.74 -10.85
C SER A 479 14.68 1.96 -9.97
N ARG A 480 14.75 2.91 -9.02
CA ARG A 480 13.61 3.23 -8.15
C ARG A 480 12.43 3.80 -8.94
N LYS A 481 12.67 4.78 -9.82
CA LYS A 481 11.60 5.41 -10.63
C LYS A 481 10.97 4.45 -11.64
N VAL A 482 11.76 3.55 -12.24
CA VAL A 482 11.26 2.48 -13.13
C VAL A 482 10.37 1.52 -12.36
N ALA A 483 10.78 1.08 -11.16
CA ALA A 483 9.94 0.20 -10.33
C ALA A 483 8.62 0.89 -9.95
N CYS A 484 8.66 2.16 -9.54
CA CYS A 484 7.44 2.92 -9.26
C CYS A 484 6.55 3.04 -10.50
N TYR A 485 7.12 3.29 -11.68
CA TYR A 485 6.36 3.35 -12.93
C TYR A 485 5.70 2.01 -13.27
N ILE A 486 6.43 0.90 -13.18
CA ILE A 486 5.88 -0.45 -13.39
C ILE A 486 4.75 -0.73 -12.41
N ALA A 487 4.89 -0.36 -11.13
CA ALA A 487 3.82 -0.52 -10.14
C ALA A 487 2.54 0.27 -10.50
N THR A 488 2.66 1.39 -11.23
CA THR A 488 1.49 2.12 -11.72
C THR A 488 0.79 1.47 -12.90
N MET A 489 1.41 0.51 -13.61
CA MET A 489 0.79 -0.14 -14.77
C MET A 489 -0.39 -1.01 -14.35
N SER A 490 -1.36 -1.18 -15.25
CA SER A 490 -2.31 -2.29 -15.18
C SER A 490 -1.72 -3.54 -15.82
N ASP A 491 -2.33 -4.70 -15.59
CA ASP A 491 -1.85 -5.99 -16.09
C ASP A 491 -1.81 -6.00 -17.61
N THR A 492 -2.94 -5.62 -18.24
CA THR A 492 -3.06 -5.52 -19.70
C THR A 492 -2.04 -4.55 -20.29
N TYR A 493 -1.82 -3.40 -19.65
CA TYR A 493 -0.84 -2.43 -20.11
C TYR A 493 0.59 -2.95 -20.01
N ALA A 494 0.94 -3.63 -18.93
CA ALA A 494 2.26 -4.25 -18.75
C ALA A 494 2.49 -5.36 -19.79
N GLU A 495 1.50 -6.22 -20.04
CA GLU A 495 1.60 -7.27 -21.06
C GLU A 495 1.78 -6.68 -22.48
N ASN A 496 0.99 -5.66 -22.83
CA ASN A 496 1.09 -5.02 -24.14
C ASN A 496 2.44 -4.32 -24.33
N MET A 497 2.91 -3.56 -23.33
CA MET A 497 4.21 -2.92 -23.38
C MET A 497 5.35 -3.96 -23.54
N TYR A 498 5.26 -5.09 -22.85
CA TYR A 498 6.20 -6.19 -23.00
C TYR A 498 6.20 -6.75 -24.43
N ARG A 499 5.02 -7.02 -25.00
CA ARG A 499 4.88 -7.52 -26.38
C ARG A 499 5.42 -6.54 -27.42
N ASP A 500 5.07 -5.27 -27.31
CA ASP A 500 5.45 -4.23 -28.28
C ASP A 500 6.98 -4.03 -28.32
N LEU A 501 7.60 -3.98 -27.14
CA LEU A 501 9.05 -3.76 -27.02
C LEU A 501 9.86 -5.01 -27.38
N ILE A 502 9.30 -6.22 -27.26
CA ILE A 502 9.90 -7.46 -27.76
C ILE A 502 9.77 -7.57 -29.27
N GLY A 503 8.58 -7.35 -29.83
CA GLY A 503 8.35 -7.38 -31.28
C GLY A 503 9.31 -6.44 -32.00
N SER A 504 9.43 -5.21 -31.50
CA SER A 504 10.40 -4.23 -31.99
C SER A 504 11.85 -4.75 -31.92
N SER A 505 12.23 -5.50 -30.88
CA SER A 505 13.60 -6.02 -30.74
C SER A 505 13.95 -7.13 -31.74
N VAL A 506 12.96 -7.81 -32.31
CA VAL A 506 13.14 -8.77 -33.40
C VAL A 506 13.26 -8.02 -34.73
N ASP A 507 12.46 -6.98 -34.94
CA ASP A 507 12.50 -6.15 -36.16
C ASP A 507 13.79 -5.31 -36.29
N PHE A 508 14.46 -4.96 -35.17
CA PHE A 508 15.75 -4.27 -35.18
C PHE A 508 16.98 -5.20 -35.31
N ASN A 509 16.78 -6.53 -35.38
CA ASN A 509 17.84 -7.53 -35.58
C ASN A 509 17.79 -8.20 -36.97
N LEU A 510 16.94 -7.70 -37.88
CA LEU A 510 16.97 -7.95 -39.32
C LEU A 510 17.58 -6.74 -40.03
#